data_AF-A0A6N3J0U3-F1
#
_entry.id   AF-A0A6N3J0U3-F1
#
_cell.length_a   1.000
_cell.length_b   1.000
_cell.length_c   1.000
_cell.angle_alpha   90.00
_cell.angle_beta   90.00
_cell.angle_gamma   90.00
#
_symmetry.space_group_name_H-M   'P 1'
#
loop_
_entity.id
_entity.type
_entity.pdbx_description
1 polymer ?
#
loop_
_entity_poly.entity_id
_entity_poly.type
_entity_poly.pdbx_seq_one_letter_code
_entity_poly.pdbx_strand_id
1 'polypeptide(L)'
;MSEKGGQISIKQWARFGHALRQYADAQDWTNVQKVNIALIKALQQAGEARDTEQKLAREALKRVHAQVLQELILARDELAVEMSRFREQQSGLAAYQLTQVSGALDDL
;
A
#
# COMPACT_ATOMS: atom_id res chain seq x y z
N MET A 1 -26.96 13.41 -23.37
CA MET A 1 -25.76 12.98 -24.14
C MET A 1 -25.48 11.53 -23.76
N SER A 2 -25.59 10.62 -24.71
CA SER A 2 -25.52 9.17 -24.47
C SER A 2 -24.06 8.74 -24.37
N GLU A 3 -23.60 8.39 -23.16
CA GLU A 3 -22.28 7.79 -22.95
C GLU A 3 -22.25 6.42 -23.66
N LYS A 4 -21.43 6.30 -24.72
CA LYS A 4 -21.23 5.00 -25.41
C LYS A 4 -20.67 4.00 -24.40
N GLY A 5 -21.40 2.91 -24.16
CA GLY A 5 -21.21 1.91 -23.10
C GLY A 5 -19.93 1.05 -23.16
N GLY A 6 -18.78 1.65 -23.44
CA GLY A 6 -17.46 0.98 -23.38
C GLY A 6 -16.31 1.89 -22.93
N GLN A 7 -16.55 3.19 -22.73
CA GLN A 7 -15.50 4.12 -22.31
C GLN A 7 -15.65 4.43 -20.83
N ILE A 8 -14.60 4.17 -20.05
CA ILE A 8 -14.58 4.54 -18.63
C ILE A 8 -14.75 6.04 -18.50
N SER A 9 -15.74 6.46 -17.72
CA SER A 9 -16.07 7.87 -17.58
C SER A 9 -15.05 8.59 -16.69
N ILE A 10 -14.92 9.90 -16.87
CA ILE A 10 -14.08 10.76 -16.02
C ILE A 10 -14.42 10.57 -14.53
N LYS A 11 -15.71 10.42 -14.22
CA LYS A 11 -16.20 10.15 -12.87
C LYS A 11 -15.69 8.82 -12.31
N GLN A 12 -15.54 7.79 -13.15
CA GLN A 12 -14.99 6.50 -12.71
C GLN A 12 -13.51 6.61 -12.36
N TRP A 13 -12.70 7.37 -13.12
CA TRP A 13 -11.30 7.65 -12.74
C TRP A 13 -11.20 8.38 -11.40
N ALA A 14 -12.06 9.38 -11.17
CA ALA A 14 -12.13 10.08 -9.90
C ALA A 14 -12.51 9.16 -8.74
N ARG A 15 -13.45 8.21 -8.95
CA ARG A 15 -13.83 7.20 -7.95
C ARG A 15 -12.67 6.27 -7.60
N PHE A 16 -11.86 5.85 -8.57
CA PHE A 16 -10.64 5.08 -8.30
C PHE A 16 -9.68 5.87 -7.41
N GLY A 17 -9.44 7.15 -7.73
CA GLY A 17 -8.56 8.01 -6.94
C GLY A 17 -9.06 8.19 -5.51
N HIS A 18 -10.35 8.49 -5.35
CA HIS A 18 -10.94 8.63 -4.02
C HIS A 18 -10.86 7.34 -3.20
N ALA A 19 -11.17 6.19 -3.81
CA ALA A 19 -11.08 4.90 -3.13
C ALA A 19 -9.64 4.56 -2.72
N LEU A 20 -8.64 4.79 -3.60
CA LEU A 20 -7.23 4.59 -3.27
C LEU A 20 -6.80 5.43 -2.06
N ARG A 21 -7.14 6.74 -2.06
CA ARG A 21 -6.82 7.65 -0.96
C ARG A 21 -7.54 7.24 0.33
N GLN A 22 -8.84 6.96 0.25
CA GLN A 22 -9.65 6.56 1.41
C GLN A 22 -9.10 5.30 2.10
N TYR A 23 -8.75 4.25 1.33
CA TYR A 23 -8.20 3.03 1.92
C TYR A 23 -6.75 3.23 2.40
N ALA A 24 -5.97 4.09 1.74
CA ALA A 24 -4.63 4.44 2.21
C ALA A 24 -4.66 5.23 3.54
N ASP A 25 -5.59 6.18 3.68
CA ASP A 25 -5.81 6.92 4.95
C ASP A 25 -6.20 5.99 6.09
N ALA A 26 -6.95 4.93 5.79
CA ALA A 26 -7.33 3.89 6.75
C ALA A 26 -6.24 2.81 6.96
N GLN A 27 -5.09 2.92 6.29
CA GLN A 27 -4.03 1.89 6.24
C GLN A 27 -4.54 0.49 5.85
N ASP A 28 -5.64 0.42 5.10
CA ASP A 28 -6.23 -0.82 4.61
C ASP A 28 -5.56 -1.23 3.29
N TRP A 29 -4.34 -1.73 3.41
CA TRP A 29 -3.50 -2.11 2.27
C TRP A 29 -4.12 -3.23 1.42
N THR A 30 -4.97 -4.07 2.02
CA THR A 30 -5.70 -5.13 1.31
C THR A 30 -6.70 -4.52 0.33
N ASN A 31 -7.49 -3.54 0.77
CA ASN A 31 -8.44 -2.89 -0.12
C ASN A 31 -7.77 -1.91 -1.10
N VAL A 32 -6.65 -1.27 -0.74
CA VAL A 32 -5.79 -0.55 -1.70
C VAL A 32 -5.36 -1.47 -2.85
N GLN A 33 -4.90 -2.70 -2.56
CA GLN A 33 -4.52 -3.67 -3.57
C GLN A 33 -5.69 -4.04 -4.50
N LYS A 34 -6.88 -4.29 -3.94
CA LYS A 34 -8.08 -4.63 -4.74
C LYS A 34 -8.46 -3.50 -5.68
N VAL A 35 -8.46 -2.26 -5.20
CA VAL A 35 -8.74 -1.07 -6.03
C VAL A 35 -7.68 -0.91 -7.11
N ASN A 36 -6.40 -1.12 -6.80
CA ASN A 36 -5.31 -1.06 -7.76
C ASN A 36 -5.44 -2.12 -8.87
N ILE A 37 -5.81 -3.36 -8.53
CA ILE A 37 -6.08 -4.42 -9.52
C ILE A 37 -7.24 -4.04 -10.43
N ALA A 38 -8.33 -3.52 -9.86
CA ALA A 38 -9.47 -3.05 -10.64
C ALA A 38 -9.10 -1.88 -11.55
N LEU A 39 -8.27 -0.95 -11.06
CA LEU A 39 -7.75 0.18 -11.83
C LEU A 39 -6.89 -0.28 -13.02
N ILE A 40 -6.00 -1.26 -12.82
CA ILE A 40 -5.17 -1.80 -13.91
C ILE A 40 -6.06 -2.40 -15.02
N LYS A 41 -7.06 -3.20 -14.65
CA LYS A 41 -8.02 -3.78 -15.62
C LYS A 41 -8.79 -2.69 -16.36
N ALA A 42 -9.23 -1.66 -15.63
CA ALA A 42 -9.92 -0.50 -16.20
C ALA A 42 -9.04 0.25 -17.22
N LEU A 43 -7.76 0.49 -16.90
CA LEU A 43 -6.81 1.13 -17.81
C LEU A 43 -6.56 0.30 -19.07
N GLN A 44 -6.40 -1.03 -18.91
CA GLN A 44 -6.22 -1.95 -20.03
C GLN A 44 -7.43 -1.96 -20.98
N GLN A 45 -8.66 -1.94 -20.43
CA GLN A 45 -9.89 -1.91 -21.22
C GLN A 45 -10.11 -0.57 -21.92
N ALA A 46 -9.80 0.54 -21.24
CA ALA A 46 -10.05 1.88 -21.76
C ALA A 46 -9.07 2.31 -22.87
N GLY A 47 -7.87 1.70 -22.94
CA GLY A 47 -6.85 2.07 -23.92
C GLY A 47 -6.38 3.53 -23.78
N GLU A 48 -5.89 4.14 -24.85
CA GLU A 48 -5.39 5.52 -24.84
C GLU A 48 -6.50 6.57 -24.64
N ALA A 49 -6.17 7.65 -23.92
CA ALA A 49 -7.08 8.77 -23.72
C ALA A 49 -7.20 9.62 -24.99
N ARG A 50 -8.42 9.69 -25.54
CA ARG A 50 -8.70 10.35 -26.82
C ARG A 50 -8.97 11.85 -26.69
N ASP A 51 -9.41 12.31 -25.53
CA ASP A 51 -9.75 13.71 -25.27
C ASP A 51 -8.94 14.31 -24.10
N THR A 52 -8.88 15.63 -24.04
CA THR A 52 -8.10 16.37 -23.04
C THR A 52 -8.63 16.17 -21.62
N GLU A 53 -9.95 16.05 -21.45
CA GLU A 53 -10.55 15.87 -20.13
C GLU A 53 -10.20 14.51 -19.51
N GLN A 54 -10.21 13.44 -20.31
CA GLN A 54 -9.76 12.11 -19.95
C GLN A 54 -8.27 12.09 -19.62
N LYS A 55 -7.44 12.83 -20.38
CA LYS A 55 -6.01 12.98 -20.06
C LYS A 55 -5.82 13.65 -18.71
N LEU A 56 -6.53 14.74 -18.43
CA LEU A 56 -6.47 15.44 -17.15
C LEU A 56 -6.94 14.57 -15.98
N ALA A 57 -8.04 13.82 -16.16
CA ALA A 57 -8.56 12.92 -15.15
C ALA A 57 -7.57 11.79 -14.80
N ARG A 58 -6.90 11.23 -15.82
CA ARG A 58 -5.88 10.20 -15.63
C ARG A 58 -4.60 10.75 -15.00
N GLU A 59 -4.18 11.97 -15.35
CA GLU A 59 -3.05 12.64 -14.69
C GLU A 59 -3.34 12.92 -13.21
N ALA A 60 -4.55 13.37 -12.88
CA ALA A 60 -4.98 13.54 -11.49
C ALA A 60 -4.94 12.20 -10.73
N LEU A 61 -5.46 11.13 -11.34
CA LEU A 61 -5.43 9.79 -10.75
C LEU A 61 -3.99 9.27 -10.55
N LYS A 62 -3.10 9.52 -11.52
CA LYS A 62 -1.68 9.15 -11.43
C LYS A 62 -0.99 9.81 -10.24
N ARG A 63 -1.30 11.08 -9.95
CA ARG A 63 -0.77 11.79 -8.77
C ARG A 63 -1.20 11.13 -7.47
N VAL A 64 -2.50 10.83 -7.34
CA VAL A 64 -3.04 10.14 -6.16
C VAL A 64 -2.40 8.76 -5.99
N HIS A 65 -2.29 8.00 -7.07
CA HIS A 65 -1.65 6.68 -7.06
C HIS A 65 -0.19 6.75 -6.60
N ALA A 66 0.58 7.71 -7.12
CA ALA A 66 1.98 7.91 -6.74
C ALA A 66 2.14 8.26 -5.26
N GLN A 67 1.25 9.11 -4.71
CA GLN A 67 1.25 9.46 -3.29
C GLN A 67 0.97 8.23 -2.41
N VAL A 68 -0.08 7.46 -2.74
CA VAL A 68 -0.42 6.23 -2.02
C VAL A 68 0.71 5.21 -2.08
N LEU A 69 1.41 5.10 -3.22
CA LEU A 69 2.57 4.21 -3.35
C LEU A 69 3.73 4.65 -2.45
N GLN A 70 4.01 5.95 -2.38
CA GLN A 70 5.05 6.48 -1.50
C GLN A 70 4.73 6.21 -0.03
N GLU A 71 3.48 6.39 0.39
CA GLU A 71 3.04 6.08 1.75
C GLU A 71 3.16 4.60 2.08
N LEU A 72 2.80 3.72 1.14
CA LEU A 72 2.97 2.27 1.31
C LEU A 72 4.45 1.89 1.50
N ILE A 73 5.35 2.52 0.74
CA ILE A 73 6.80 2.30 0.87
C ILE A 73 7.28 2.72 2.27
N LEU A 74 6.86 3.89 2.74
CA LEU A 74 7.22 4.37 4.08
C LEU A 74 6.68 3.44 5.18
N ALA A 75 5.41 3.03 5.08
CA ALA A 75 4.81 2.11 6.05
C ALA A 75 5.52 0.73 6.08
N ARG A 76 5.94 0.23 4.92
CA ARG A 76 6.76 -0.99 4.83
C ARG A 76 8.10 -0.82 5.53
N ASP A 77 8.78 0.31 5.30
CA ASP A 77 10.11 0.56 5.85
C ASP A 77 10.06 0.73 7.36
N GLU A 78 9.03 1.40 7.88
CA GLU A 78 8.75 1.51 9.31
C GLU A 78 8.52 0.12 9.94
N LEU A 79 7.65 -0.70 9.34
CA LEU A 79 7.40 -2.06 9.80
C LEU A 79 8.67 -2.93 9.79
N ALA A 80 9.54 -2.76 8.80
CA ALA A 80 10.80 -3.50 8.73
C ALA A 80 11.75 -3.13 9.90
N VAL A 81 11.80 -1.86 10.28
CA VAL A 81 12.57 -1.38 11.43
C VAL A 81 11.99 -1.95 12.73
N GLU A 82 10.67 -1.91 12.90
CA GLU A 82 10.00 -2.48 14.08
C GLU A 82 10.26 -3.99 14.22
N MET A 83 10.18 -4.73 13.11
CA MET A 83 10.48 -6.16 13.07
C MET A 83 11.94 -6.45 13.43
N SER A 84 12.90 -5.62 13.03
CA SER A 84 14.30 -5.76 13.43
C SER A 84 14.46 -5.59 14.94
N ARG A 85 13.90 -4.51 15.49
CA ARG A 85 13.94 -4.22 16.94
C ARG A 85 13.30 -5.34 17.75
N PHE A 86 12.16 -5.86 17.30
CA PHE A 86 11.48 -6.97 17.96
C PHE A 86 12.34 -8.25 18.00
N ARG A 87 13.01 -8.59 16.88
CA ARG A 87 13.93 -9.74 16.82
C ARG A 87 15.14 -9.56 17.73
N GLU A 88 15.72 -8.36 17.77
CA GLU A 88 16.83 -8.04 18.67
C GLU A 88 16.43 -8.19 20.14
N GLN A 89 15.22 -7.72 20.52
CA GLN A 89 14.68 -7.92 21.87
C GLN A 89 14.49 -9.40 22.22
N GLN A 90 13.94 -10.21 21.30
CA GLN A 90 13.80 -11.65 21.53
C GLN A 90 15.15 -12.35 21.69
N SER A 91 16.14 -11.99 20.85
CA SER A 91 17.51 -12.51 20.96
C SER A 91 18.14 -12.14 22.30
N GLY A 92 18.00 -10.88 22.74
CA GLY A 92 18.46 -10.43 24.05
C GLY A 92 17.84 -11.24 25.19
N LEU A 93 16.51 -11.42 25.18
CA LEU A 93 15.81 -12.22 26.19
C LEU A 93 16.28 -13.68 26.23
N ALA A 94 16.49 -14.30 25.07
CA ALA A 94 17.02 -15.66 24.98
C ALA A 94 18.45 -15.77 25.55
N ALA A 95 19.32 -14.79 25.28
CA ALA A 95 20.67 -14.73 25.83
C ALA A 95 20.68 -14.57 27.36
N TYR A 96 19.79 -13.73 27.91
CA TYR A 96 19.63 -13.57 29.35
C TYR A 96 19.16 -14.87 30.03
N GLN A 97 18.20 -15.59 29.44
CA GLN A 97 17.75 -16.89 29.96
C GLN A 97 18.87 -17.93 29.95
N LEU A 98 19.65 -17.99 28.87
CA LEU A 98 20.83 -18.87 28.79
C LEU A 98 21.87 -18.53 29.86
N THR A 99 22.14 -17.25 30.10
CA THR A 99 23.15 -16.83 31.09
C THR A 99 22.67 -17.09 32.53
N GLN A 100 21.38 -16.96 32.83
CA GLN A 100 20.83 -17.35 34.14
C GLN A 100 20.91 -18.86 34.38
N VAL A 101 20.67 -19.68 33.36
CA VAL A 101 20.80 -21.14 33.45
C VAL A 101 22.26 -21.57 33.57
N SER A 102 23.17 -20.93 32.84
CA SER A 102 24.61 -21.24 32.91
C SER A 102 25.25 -20.75 34.22
N GLY A 103 24.85 -19.59 34.74
CA GLY A 103 25.35 -19.07 36.02
C GLY A 103 24.85 -19.87 37.25
N ALA A 104 23.73 -20.59 37.13
CA ALA A 104 23.23 -21.47 38.18
C ALA A 104 23.93 -22.83 38.25
N LEU A 105 24.73 -23.19 37.23
CA LEU A 105 25.46 -24.46 37.16
C LEU A 105 26.90 -24.38 37.66
N ASP A 106 27.47 -23.18 37.78
CA ASP A 106 28.85 -22.97 38.26
C ASP A 106 28.97 -22.87 39.81
N ASP A 107 27.85 -22.88 40.55
CA ASP A 107 27.80 -22.75 42.02
C ASP A 107 27.53 -24.10 42.76
N LEU A 108 27.76 -25.26 42.13
CA LEU A 108 27.61 -26.61 42.72
C LEU A 108 28.96 -27.33 42.89
#